data_AF-A0A0C3Q0G3-F1
#
_entry.id   AF-A0A0C3Q0G3-F1
#
_cell.length_a   1.000
_cell.length_b   1.000
_cell.length_c   1.000
_cell.angle_alpha   90.00
_cell.angle_beta   90.00
_cell.angle_gamma   90.00
#
_symmetry.space_group_name_H-M   'P 1'
#
loop_
_entity.id
_entity.type
_entity.pdbx_description
1 polymer ?
#
loop_
_entity_poly.entity_id
_entity_poly.type
_entity_poly.pdbx_seq_one_letter_code
_entity_poly.pdbx_strand_id
1 'polypeptide(L)'
;MHYSPGATIFRTYDLHNYQVLGHLVPTLDFGSKYSLTGGQAYNQGIQASFFGYHATKNTWYWGGGIDSSTSYIYSASSITGPWSLLATFNNCYYDSGLLIDDDGTMYVSYAYNNAIWVAQLASDAKSEVTSQQVYVPPSDIDDLYAARNPITRRILGPKTSGTTQLNYSTMKDGDRAGLVLLRGSSAWVGVKRDSGAYTVCYTTGLTMNADWSTASTGTTSASVSIS
;
A
#
# COMPACT_ATOMS: atom_id res chain seq x y z
N MET A 1 -8.02 -8.78 12.59
CA MET A 1 -9.06 -8.33 13.56
C MET A 1 -10.41 -8.82 13.04
N HIS A 2 -11.25 -9.52 13.82
CA HIS A 2 -12.63 -9.78 13.40
C HIS A 2 -13.60 -8.98 14.25
N TYR A 3 -14.37 -8.10 13.60
CA TYR A 3 -15.45 -7.31 14.20
C TYR A 3 -16.60 -7.30 13.20
N SER A 4 -17.83 -7.37 13.72
CA SER A 4 -19.06 -7.33 12.93
C SER A 4 -19.95 -6.20 13.45
N PRO A 5 -20.53 -5.34 12.58
CA PRO A 5 -20.33 -5.29 11.12
C PRO A 5 -18.90 -4.88 10.72
N GLY A 6 -18.49 -5.22 9.51
CA GLY A 6 -17.13 -5.05 9.00
C GLY A 6 -16.95 -3.86 8.05
N ALA A 7 -15.69 -3.46 7.83
CA ALA A 7 -15.30 -2.37 6.93
C ALA A 7 -16.04 -1.04 7.26
N THR A 8 -15.69 -0.42 8.39
CA THR A 8 -16.24 0.87 8.80
C THR A 8 -15.86 1.97 7.82
N ILE A 9 -16.82 2.79 7.42
CA ILE A 9 -16.60 3.98 6.59
C ILE A 9 -16.73 5.26 7.41
N PHE A 10 -15.83 6.20 7.13
CA PHE A 10 -15.80 7.53 7.72
C PHE A 10 -16.04 8.60 6.65
N ARG A 11 -16.62 9.72 7.05
CA ARG A 11 -16.72 10.95 6.25
C ARG A 11 -16.01 12.08 6.96
N THR A 12 -15.35 12.90 6.16
CA THR A 12 -14.74 14.17 6.57
C THR A 12 -14.90 15.18 5.43
N TYR A 13 -14.87 16.45 5.77
CA TYR A 13 -14.87 17.55 4.80
C TYR A 13 -13.52 18.29 4.77
N ASP A 14 -12.63 18.01 5.72
CA ASP A 14 -11.38 18.73 5.97
C ASP A 14 -10.16 17.82 6.20
N LEU A 15 -10.34 16.50 6.08
CA LEU A 15 -9.33 15.48 6.36
C LEU A 15 -8.83 15.45 7.81
N HIS A 16 -9.55 16.10 8.74
CA HIS A 16 -9.20 16.18 10.16
C HIS A 16 -10.34 15.67 11.06
N ASN A 17 -11.56 16.14 10.82
CA ASN A 17 -12.74 15.80 11.59
C ASN A 17 -13.50 14.68 10.88
N TYR A 18 -13.54 13.50 11.50
CA TYR A 18 -14.14 12.29 10.92
C TYR A 18 -15.41 11.88 11.66
N GLN A 19 -16.44 11.53 10.90
CA GLN A 19 -17.69 10.95 11.38
C GLN A 19 -17.85 9.53 10.82
N VAL A 20 -18.21 8.56 11.67
CA VAL A 20 -18.61 7.22 11.20
C VAL A 20 -19.91 7.32 10.41
N LEU A 21 -19.91 6.86 9.16
CA LEU A 21 -21.09 6.79 8.32
C LEU A 21 -21.80 5.43 8.37
N GLY A 22 -21.08 4.36 8.63
CA GLY A 22 -21.63 3.00 8.59
C GLY A 22 -20.58 1.95 8.31
N HIS A 23 -21.03 0.82 7.78
CA HIS A 23 -20.21 -0.37 7.52
C HIS A 23 -20.56 -0.94 6.15
N LEU A 24 -19.53 -1.31 5.38
CA LEU A 24 -19.68 -1.80 4.00
C LEU A 24 -19.98 -3.30 3.95
N VAL A 25 -19.71 -4.03 5.04
CA VAL A 25 -19.99 -5.46 5.20
C VAL A 25 -20.94 -5.65 6.39
N PRO A 26 -22.26 -5.80 6.17
CA PRO A 26 -23.23 -5.89 7.26
C PRO A 26 -23.04 -7.09 8.18
N THR A 27 -22.66 -8.24 7.61
CA THR A 27 -22.42 -9.50 8.33
C THR A 27 -21.19 -10.17 7.74
N LEU A 28 -20.34 -10.74 8.60
CA LEU A 28 -19.15 -11.49 8.17
C LEU A 28 -19.53 -12.91 7.71
N ASP A 29 -20.28 -13.02 6.62
CA ASP A 29 -20.69 -14.32 6.05
C ASP A 29 -19.57 -14.94 5.20
N PHE A 30 -18.46 -15.24 5.86
CA PHE A 30 -17.24 -15.78 5.25
C PHE A 30 -16.97 -17.24 5.67
N GLY A 31 -17.94 -17.89 6.30
CA GLY A 31 -17.86 -19.26 6.81
C GLY A 31 -18.17 -19.38 8.31
N SER A 32 -18.42 -20.61 8.78
CA SER A 32 -18.98 -20.88 10.12
C SER A 32 -18.16 -20.35 11.30
N LYS A 33 -16.82 -20.30 11.17
CA LYS A 33 -15.92 -19.77 12.21
C LYS A 33 -16.15 -18.28 12.50
N TYR A 34 -16.71 -17.52 11.55
CA TYR A 34 -17.07 -16.10 11.74
C TYR A 34 -18.36 -15.91 12.57
N SER A 35 -19.12 -16.99 12.74
CA SER A 35 -20.23 -17.10 13.69
C SER A 35 -19.83 -17.90 14.94
N LEU A 36 -18.52 -18.03 15.20
CA LEU A 36 -17.93 -18.81 16.32
C LEU A 36 -18.43 -20.27 16.38
N THR A 37 -18.83 -20.82 15.23
CA THR A 37 -19.37 -22.18 15.12
C THR A 37 -18.31 -23.10 14.52
N GLY A 38 -17.91 -24.12 15.28
CA GLY A 38 -16.88 -25.07 14.87
C GLY A 38 -15.46 -24.48 14.83
N GLY A 39 -15.24 -23.29 15.37
CA GLY A 39 -13.94 -22.61 15.39
C GLY A 39 -14.03 -21.13 15.76
N GLN A 40 -12.91 -20.43 15.66
CA GLN A 40 -12.79 -19.00 15.95
C GLN A 40 -12.04 -18.26 14.83
N ALA A 41 -12.37 -16.98 14.62
CA ALA A 41 -11.78 -16.12 13.58
C ALA A 41 -10.94 -14.96 14.15
N TYR A 42 -10.45 -15.04 15.39
CA TYR A 42 -9.56 -14.03 15.99
C TYR A 42 -8.36 -13.77 15.09
N ASN A 43 -8.09 -12.48 14.90
CA ASN A 43 -7.10 -11.95 13.97
C ASN A 43 -7.25 -12.36 12.49
N GLN A 44 -8.40 -12.87 12.07
CA GLN A 44 -8.74 -13.21 10.68
C GLN A 44 -9.81 -12.24 10.15
N GLY A 45 -10.41 -12.53 8.99
CA GLY A 45 -11.45 -11.71 8.37
C GLY A 45 -10.93 -10.60 7.47
N ILE A 46 -11.62 -9.46 7.52
CA ILE A 46 -11.32 -8.29 6.69
C ILE A 46 -9.97 -7.70 7.08
N GLN A 47 -9.07 -7.65 6.11
CA GLN A 47 -7.77 -6.97 6.19
C GLN A 47 -7.77 -5.77 5.22
N ALA A 48 -6.60 -5.38 4.70
CA ALA A 48 -6.54 -4.37 3.65
C ALA A 48 -7.39 -4.81 2.45
N SER A 49 -8.28 -3.91 2.05
CA SER A 49 -9.34 -4.11 1.08
C SER A 49 -9.47 -2.84 0.25
N PHE A 50 -10.20 -2.92 -0.86
CA PHE A 50 -10.48 -1.78 -1.71
C PHE A 50 -11.91 -1.28 -1.56
N PHE A 51 -12.12 -0.03 -1.94
CA PHE A 51 -13.41 0.61 -2.00
C PHE A 51 -13.39 1.74 -3.03
N GLY A 52 -14.48 1.97 -3.74
CA GLY A 52 -14.60 3.06 -4.70
C GLY A 52 -16.00 3.27 -5.26
N TYR A 53 -16.19 4.40 -5.93
CA TYR A 53 -17.46 4.81 -6.53
C TYR A 53 -17.37 4.84 -8.05
N HIS A 54 -18.27 4.13 -8.71
CA HIS A 54 -18.39 4.12 -10.17
C HIS A 54 -19.42 5.14 -10.63
N ALA A 55 -18.96 6.33 -11.03
CA ALA A 55 -19.83 7.47 -11.31
C ALA A 55 -20.88 7.20 -12.40
N THR A 56 -20.50 6.58 -13.51
CA THR A 56 -21.43 6.30 -14.63
C THR A 56 -22.46 5.22 -14.32
N LYS A 57 -22.20 4.35 -13.34
CA LYS A 57 -23.14 3.31 -12.88
C LYS A 57 -23.92 3.73 -11.63
N ASN A 58 -23.53 4.83 -10.97
CA ASN A 58 -24.07 5.25 -9.69
C ASN A 58 -24.02 4.13 -8.63
N THR A 59 -22.88 3.44 -8.55
CA THR A 59 -22.69 2.26 -7.69
C THR A 59 -21.38 2.36 -6.93
N TRP A 60 -21.43 2.09 -5.63
CA TRP A 60 -20.27 1.89 -4.77
C TRP A 60 -19.89 0.42 -4.74
N TYR A 61 -18.59 0.16 -4.69
CA TYR A 61 -18.01 -1.16 -4.57
C TYR A 61 -17.06 -1.23 -3.38
N TRP A 62 -17.09 -2.35 -2.67
CA TRP A 62 -16.08 -2.75 -1.71
C TRP A 62 -15.63 -4.16 -2.07
N GLY A 63 -14.35 -4.46 -1.90
CA GLY A 63 -13.91 -5.84 -2.03
C GLY A 63 -12.61 -6.11 -1.29
N GLY A 64 -12.42 -7.37 -0.89
CA GLY A 64 -11.23 -7.78 -0.17
C GLY A 64 -11.09 -9.29 -0.13
N GLY A 65 -9.83 -9.73 -0.08
CA GLY A 65 -9.47 -11.12 0.15
C GLY A 65 -9.68 -11.54 1.60
N ILE A 66 -10.35 -12.67 1.81
CA ILE A 66 -10.60 -13.27 3.12
C ILE A 66 -9.89 -14.62 3.20
N ASP A 67 -9.22 -14.85 4.33
CA ASP A 67 -8.53 -16.11 4.66
C ASP A 67 -7.52 -16.60 3.59
N SER A 68 -6.92 -15.65 2.86
CA SER A 68 -5.97 -15.92 1.79
C SER A 68 -6.51 -16.80 0.65
N SER A 69 -7.82 -17.00 0.54
CA SER A 69 -8.43 -17.90 -0.45
C SER A 69 -9.44 -17.23 -1.36
N THR A 70 -10.37 -16.44 -0.81
CA THR A 70 -11.56 -15.98 -1.52
C THR A 70 -11.72 -14.49 -1.41
N SER A 71 -11.94 -13.82 -2.54
CA SER A 71 -12.28 -12.40 -2.58
C SER A 71 -13.79 -12.24 -2.55
N TYR A 72 -14.28 -11.35 -1.71
CA TYR A 72 -15.70 -11.00 -1.62
C TYR A 72 -15.89 -9.59 -2.18
N ILE A 73 -16.83 -9.42 -3.09
CA ILE A 73 -17.20 -8.12 -3.66
C ILE A 73 -18.59 -7.76 -3.14
N TYR A 74 -18.73 -6.59 -2.51
CA TYR A 74 -20.00 -6.00 -2.09
C TYR A 74 -20.29 -4.75 -2.91
N SER A 75 -21.57 -4.41 -3.05
CA SER A 75 -21.98 -3.17 -3.71
C SER A 75 -23.18 -2.52 -3.04
N ALA A 76 -23.36 -1.22 -3.30
CA ALA A 76 -24.51 -0.43 -2.88
C ALA A 76 -24.73 0.76 -3.82
N SER A 77 -25.97 1.20 -4.01
CA SER A 77 -26.28 2.44 -4.75
C SER A 77 -26.09 3.72 -3.92
N SER A 78 -26.09 3.59 -2.59
CA SER A 78 -25.79 4.66 -1.64
C SER A 78 -24.66 4.23 -0.73
N ILE A 79 -23.82 5.19 -0.34
CA ILE A 79 -22.67 4.90 0.53
C ILE A 79 -23.08 4.42 1.93
N THR A 80 -24.25 4.85 2.40
CA THR A 80 -24.81 4.39 3.68
C THR A 80 -25.52 3.03 3.56
N GLY A 81 -25.46 2.39 2.39
CA GLY A 81 -26.14 1.14 2.10
C GLY A 81 -27.58 1.30 1.61
N PRO A 82 -28.33 0.18 1.50
CA PRO A 82 -27.93 -1.16 1.93
C PRO A 82 -26.77 -1.72 1.10
N TRP A 83 -25.82 -2.34 1.79
CA TRP A 83 -24.71 -3.07 1.17
C TRP A 83 -25.05 -4.56 1.05
N SER A 84 -24.78 -5.15 -0.10
CA SER A 84 -25.03 -6.57 -0.36
C SER A 84 -23.87 -7.24 -1.07
N LEU A 85 -23.66 -8.52 -0.77
CA LEU A 85 -22.71 -9.36 -1.51
C LEU A 85 -23.11 -9.40 -2.99
N LEU A 86 -22.18 -9.04 -3.85
CA LEU A 86 -22.34 -9.02 -5.30
C LEU A 86 -21.75 -10.28 -5.94
N ALA A 87 -20.55 -10.68 -5.53
CA ALA A 87 -19.83 -11.83 -6.08
C ALA A 87 -18.72 -12.33 -5.14
N THR A 88 -18.25 -13.56 -5.41
CA THR A 88 -17.07 -14.16 -4.77
C THR A 88 -16.13 -14.74 -5.81
N PHE A 89 -14.83 -14.55 -5.67
CA PHE A 89 -13.82 -15.07 -6.59
C PHE A 89 -12.90 -16.09 -5.90
N ASN A 90 -12.51 -17.15 -6.63
CA ASN A 90 -11.60 -18.19 -6.14
C ASN A 90 -10.12 -17.78 -6.21
N ASN A 91 -9.84 -16.55 -5.80
CA ASN A 91 -8.53 -15.98 -5.59
C ASN A 91 -8.63 -14.92 -4.48
N CYS A 92 -7.50 -14.60 -3.84
CA CYS A 92 -7.43 -13.58 -2.80
C CYS A 92 -6.76 -12.32 -3.34
N TYR A 93 -7.52 -11.24 -3.51
CA TYR A 93 -6.99 -9.90 -3.75
C TYR A 93 -6.42 -9.33 -2.43
N TYR A 94 -5.27 -9.86 -2.04
CA TYR A 94 -4.52 -9.48 -0.85
C TYR A 94 -3.94 -8.07 -0.99
N ASP A 95 -4.09 -7.23 0.04
CA ASP A 95 -3.65 -5.83 0.08
C ASP A 95 -4.04 -5.05 -1.17
N SER A 96 -5.34 -5.03 -1.45
CA SER A 96 -5.87 -4.60 -2.74
C SER A 96 -6.29 -3.14 -2.82
N GLY A 97 -6.30 -2.62 -4.05
CA GLY A 97 -6.72 -1.26 -4.39
C GLY A 97 -7.55 -1.25 -5.67
N LEU A 98 -8.62 -0.45 -5.72
CA LEU A 98 -9.51 -0.32 -6.87
C LEU A 98 -9.17 0.96 -7.65
N LEU A 99 -9.03 0.80 -8.95
CA LEU A 99 -9.05 1.88 -9.93
C LEU A 99 -10.29 1.70 -10.81
N ILE A 100 -11.06 2.76 -10.98
CA ILE A 100 -12.11 2.82 -12.00
C ILE A 100 -11.60 3.83 -13.01
N ASP A 101 -11.25 3.34 -14.20
CA ASP A 101 -10.66 4.14 -15.26
C ASP A 101 -11.68 5.10 -15.88
N ASP A 102 -11.21 6.04 -16.69
CA ASP A 102 -12.03 7.10 -17.30
C ASP A 102 -13.16 6.54 -18.19
N ASP A 103 -12.96 5.36 -18.77
CA ASP A 103 -13.95 4.64 -19.57
C ASP A 103 -14.94 3.79 -18.72
N GLY A 104 -14.76 3.74 -17.40
CA GLY A 104 -15.54 2.93 -16.47
C GLY A 104 -15.05 1.50 -16.31
N THR A 105 -13.90 1.13 -16.87
CA THR A 105 -13.27 -0.17 -16.63
C THR A 105 -12.74 -0.24 -15.21
N MET A 106 -13.04 -1.33 -14.50
CA MET A 106 -12.59 -1.54 -13.13
C MET A 106 -11.33 -2.41 -13.12
N TYR A 107 -10.30 -1.94 -12.45
CA TYR A 107 -9.05 -2.65 -12.20
C TYR A 107 -8.81 -2.79 -10.70
N VAL A 108 -8.36 -3.97 -10.27
CA VAL A 108 -7.95 -4.23 -8.90
C VAL A 108 -6.47 -4.57 -8.88
N SER A 109 -5.66 -3.72 -8.26
CA SER A 109 -4.27 -4.05 -7.93
C SER A 109 -4.25 -4.90 -6.66
N TYR A 110 -3.40 -5.93 -6.59
CA TYR A 110 -3.24 -6.76 -5.40
C TYR A 110 -1.86 -7.41 -5.35
N ALA A 111 -1.43 -7.84 -4.16
CA ALA A 111 -0.18 -8.56 -3.97
C ALA A 111 -0.41 -10.07 -4.02
N TYR A 112 0.45 -10.78 -4.76
CA TYR A 112 0.45 -12.24 -4.81
C TYR A 112 1.82 -12.76 -5.21
N ASN A 113 2.32 -13.80 -4.53
CA ASN A 113 3.63 -14.42 -4.77
C ASN A 113 4.79 -13.40 -4.84
N ASN A 114 4.88 -12.50 -3.86
CA ASN A 114 5.89 -11.44 -3.78
C ASN A 114 5.91 -10.52 -5.00
N ALA A 115 4.80 -10.34 -5.70
CA ALA A 115 4.65 -9.44 -6.83
C ALA A 115 3.34 -8.66 -6.75
N ILE A 116 3.25 -7.58 -7.52
CA ILE A 116 2.01 -6.83 -7.73
C ILE A 116 1.36 -7.29 -9.02
N TRP A 117 0.08 -7.59 -8.92
CA TRP A 117 -0.80 -7.98 -10.00
C TRP A 117 -1.89 -6.93 -10.19
N VAL A 118 -2.41 -6.84 -11.41
CA VAL A 118 -3.59 -6.03 -11.74
C VAL A 118 -4.59 -6.92 -12.45
N ALA A 119 -5.76 -7.08 -11.83
CA ALA A 119 -6.92 -7.75 -12.41
C ALA A 119 -7.85 -6.73 -13.05
N GLN A 120 -8.35 -7.01 -14.25
CA GLN A 120 -9.48 -6.30 -14.85
C GLN A 120 -10.76 -7.04 -14.49
N LEU A 121 -11.76 -6.34 -13.95
CA LEU A 121 -13.06 -6.90 -13.66
C LEU A 121 -14.00 -6.74 -14.85
N ALA A 122 -14.97 -7.66 -14.97
CA ALA A 122 -16.07 -7.52 -15.90
C ALA A 122 -16.89 -6.26 -15.56
N SER A 123 -17.63 -5.74 -16.54
CA SER A 123 -18.39 -4.50 -16.35
C SER A 123 -19.42 -4.58 -15.22
N ASP A 124 -19.92 -5.75 -14.87
CA ASP A 124 -20.84 -5.97 -13.75
C ASP A 124 -20.13 -6.25 -12.40
N ALA A 125 -18.79 -6.26 -12.39
CA ALA A 125 -17.93 -6.64 -11.27
C ALA A 125 -18.15 -8.08 -10.73
N LYS A 126 -18.76 -8.98 -11.51
CA LYS A 126 -19.07 -10.36 -11.07
C LYS A 126 -18.06 -11.40 -11.49
N SER A 127 -17.04 -11.02 -12.27
CA SER A 127 -15.94 -11.90 -12.64
C SER A 127 -14.68 -11.11 -12.96
N GLU A 128 -13.55 -11.81 -12.92
CA GLU A 128 -12.28 -11.36 -13.47
C GLU A 128 -12.24 -11.64 -14.98
N VAL A 129 -11.85 -10.65 -15.78
CA VAL A 129 -11.64 -10.78 -17.23
C VAL A 129 -10.21 -11.22 -17.52
N THR A 130 -9.25 -10.57 -16.87
CA THR A 130 -7.82 -10.89 -16.98
C THR A 130 -7.12 -10.50 -15.69
N SER A 131 -5.97 -11.11 -15.41
CA SER A 131 -5.04 -10.65 -14.38
C SER A 131 -3.60 -10.80 -14.87
N GLN A 132 -2.80 -9.77 -14.63
CA GLN A 132 -1.43 -9.67 -15.11
C GLN A 132 -0.48 -9.27 -13.99
N GLN A 133 0.67 -9.93 -13.91
CA GLN A 133 1.77 -9.48 -13.05
C GLN A 133 2.37 -8.22 -13.66
N VAL A 134 2.36 -7.12 -12.92
CA VAL A 134 2.82 -5.81 -13.42
C VAL A 134 4.13 -5.36 -12.77
N TYR A 135 4.48 -5.92 -11.60
CA TYR A 135 5.73 -5.57 -10.92
C TYR A 135 6.20 -6.71 -10.03
N VAL A 136 7.47 -7.10 -10.21
CA VAL A 136 8.19 -7.96 -9.26
C VAL A 136 9.19 -7.05 -8.54
N PRO A 137 8.99 -6.79 -7.25
CA PRO A 137 9.96 -6.11 -6.44
C PRO A 137 11.31 -6.88 -6.45
N PRO A 138 12.46 -6.20 -6.65
CA PRO A 138 13.77 -6.86 -6.73
C PRO A 138 14.13 -7.52 -5.38
N SER A 139 14.82 -8.67 -5.41
CA SER A 139 15.23 -9.41 -4.20
C SER A 139 16.19 -8.62 -3.32
N ASP A 140 16.99 -7.77 -3.94
CA ASP A 140 18.03 -6.97 -3.30
C ASP A 140 17.78 -5.49 -3.59
N ILE A 141 17.86 -4.66 -2.55
CA ILE A 141 17.71 -3.21 -2.65
C ILE A 141 18.99 -2.60 -2.08
N ASP A 142 19.94 -2.31 -2.96
CA ASP A 142 21.21 -1.65 -2.64
C ASP A 142 21.25 -0.18 -3.09
N ASP A 143 20.14 0.30 -3.66
CA ASP A 143 19.98 1.61 -4.26
C ASP A 143 18.82 2.41 -3.64
N LEU A 144 19.04 3.73 -3.54
CA LEU A 144 18.06 4.70 -3.07
C LEU A 144 16.79 4.76 -3.95
N TYR A 145 16.92 4.71 -5.27
CA TYR A 145 15.77 4.82 -6.18
C TYR A 145 14.89 3.56 -6.17
N ALA A 146 15.46 2.42 -5.78
CA ALA A 146 14.75 1.17 -5.51
C ALA A 146 14.19 1.06 -4.08
N ALA A 147 14.42 2.05 -3.20
CA ALA A 147 13.93 2.01 -1.83
C ALA A 147 12.39 1.98 -1.78
N ARG A 148 11.82 1.00 -1.06
CA ARG A 148 10.37 0.73 -1.06
C ARG A 148 9.53 1.62 -0.16
N ASN A 149 10.12 2.15 0.92
CA ASN A 149 9.38 2.89 1.95
C ASN A 149 9.86 4.35 2.15
N PRO A 150 10.05 5.17 1.08
CA PRO A 150 10.40 6.57 1.26
C PRO A 150 9.17 7.38 1.67
N ILE A 151 9.22 8.02 2.84
CA ILE A 151 8.24 9.06 3.21
C ILE A 151 8.71 10.36 2.56
N THR A 152 7.96 10.84 1.57
CA THR A 152 8.33 12.05 0.83
C THR A 152 7.51 13.27 1.27
N ARG A 153 8.15 14.44 1.24
CA ARG A 153 7.49 15.74 1.42
C ARG A 153 8.04 16.73 0.40
N ARG A 154 7.17 17.53 -0.21
CA ARG A 154 7.61 18.61 -1.11
C ARG A 154 8.40 19.66 -0.34
N ILE A 155 9.54 20.06 -0.90
CA ILE A 155 10.36 21.15 -0.35
C ILE A 155 9.66 22.49 -0.59
N LEU A 156 9.51 23.27 0.48
CA LEU A 156 9.02 24.65 0.42
C LEU A 156 10.22 25.60 0.26
N GLY A 157 10.23 26.40 -0.81
CA GLY A 157 11.28 27.37 -1.09
C GLY A 157 11.04 28.73 -0.40
N PRO A 158 12.03 29.65 -0.45
CA PRO A 158 13.37 29.50 -1.02
C PRO A 158 14.36 28.81 -0.06
N LYS A 159 14.00 28.66 1.22
CA LYS A 159 14.78 27.96 2.25
C LYS A 159 13.85 27.04 3.01
N THR A 160 14.30 25.82 3.25
CA THR A 160 13.64 24.85 4.12
C THR A 160 14.64 24.28 5.11
N SER A 161 14.16 23.88 6.28
CA SER A 161 14.90 23.07 7.24
C SER A 161 13.99 21.95 7.73
N GLY A 162 14.56 20.77 7.94
CA GLY A 162 13.87 19.65 8.55
C GLY A 162 14.74 19.05 9.65
N THR A 163 14.10 18.64 10.73
CA THR A 163 14.73 17.88 11.82
C THR A 163 14.01 16.56 11.93
N THR A 164 14.76 15.47 12.05
CA THR A 164 14.23 14.14 12.30
C THR A 164 14.99 13.51 13.46
N GLN A 165 14.30 12.70 14.26
CA GLN A 165 14.93 11.87 15.28
C GLN A 165 14.96 10.44 14.75
N LEU A 166 16.15 9.86 14.70
CA LEU A 166 16.38 8.50 14.24
C LEU A 166 16.94 7.65 15.38
N ASN A 167 16.25 6.55 15.71
CA ASN A 167 16.85 5.49 16.50
C ASN A 167 17.46 4.45 15.54
N TYR A 168 18.79 4.32 15.56
CA TYR A 168 19.53 3.42 14.68
C TYR A 168 20.00 2.13 15.37
N SER A 169 19.66 1.90 16.64
CA SER A 169 20.27 0.85 17.46
C SER A 169 20.01 -0.58 16.96
N THR A 170 18.93 -0.79 16.20
CA THR A 170 18.51 -2.10 15.67
C THR A 170 18.78 -2.26 14.17
N MET A 171 19.46 -1.30 13.53
CA MET A 171 19.86 -1.45 12.14
C MET A 171 20.76 -2.67 12.00
N LYS A 172 20.60 -3.43 10.92
CA LYS A 172 21.43 -4.57 10.53
C LYS A 172 22.51 -4.10 9.55
N ASP A 173 23.57 -4.88 9.39
CA ASP A 173 24.58 -4.58 8.39
C ASP A 173 23.94 -4.53 6.98
N GLY A 174 24.26 -3.48 6.23
CA GLY A 174 23.61 -3.14 4.96
C GLY A 174 22.54 -2.04 5.09
N ASP A 175 21.95 -1.85 6.27
CA ASP A 175 20.89 -0.86 6.46
C ASP A 175 21.43 0.58 6.27
N ARG A 176 20.55 1.43 5.73
CA ARG A 176 20.75 2.87 5.52
C ARG A 176 19.49 3.60 5.99
N ALA A 177 19.64 4.65 6.78
CA ALA A 177 18.51 5.45 7.25
C ALA A 177 18.89 6.93 7.37
N GLY A 178 18.04 7.82 6.87
CA GLY A 178 18.36 9.25 6.88
C GLY A 178 17.39 10.12 6.11
N LEU A 179 17.86 11.31 5.75
CA LEU A 179 17.13 12.28 4.95
C LEU A 179 17.66 12.26 3.52
N VAL A 180 16.73 12.23 2.56
CA VAL A 180 17.03 12.24 1.13
C VAL A 180 16.55 13.53 0.49
N LEU A 181 17.36 14.04 -0.43
CA LEU A 181 16.99 15.07 -1.37
C LEU A 181 16.85 14.45 -2.76
N LEU A 182 15.61 14.17 -3.18
CA LEU A 182 15.30 13.62 -4.51
C LEU A 182 15.22 14.76 -5.54
N ARG A 183 16.16 14.78 -6.49
CA ARG A 183 16.25 15.69 -7.65
C ARG A 183 16.89 14.97 -8.84
N GLY A 184 17.05 15.65 -9.98
CA GLY A 184 17.75 15.10 -11.16
C GLY A 184 19.16 14.57 -10.87
N SER A 185 19.86 15.16 -9.88
CA SER A 185 20.91 14.47 -9.13
C SER A 185 20.54 14.51 -7.66
N SER A 186 20.48 13.34 -7.03
CA SER A 186 20.04 13.18 -5.65
C SER A 186 21.23 13.09 -4.70
N ALA A 187 20.95 13.37 -3.43
CA ALA A 187 21.89 13.26 -2.33
C ALA A 187 21.16 12.80 -1.07
N TRP A 188 21.87 12.16 -0.15
CA TRP A 188 21.31 11.79 1.15
C TRP A 188 22.34 11.96 2.25
N VAL A 189 21.85 12.24 3.45
CA VAL A 189 22.62 12.27 4.69
C VAL A 189 21.94 11.39 5.72
N GLY A 190 22.70 10.54 6.40
CA GLY A 190 22.10 9.58 7.33
C GLY A 190 23.11 8.66 7.99
N VAL A 191 22.59 7.71 8.73
CA VAL A 191 23.36 6.63 9.35
C VAL A 191 23.38 5.44 8.41
N LYS A 192 24.55 4.82 8.29
CA LYS A 192 24.74 3.53 7.66
C LYS A 192 25.36 2.55 8.64
N ARG A 193 25.03 1.27 8.53
CA ARG A 193 25.68 0.19 9.27
C ARG A 193 26.35 -0.77 8.32
N ASP A 194 27.67 -0.94 8.46
CA ASP A 194 28.49 -1.84 7.66
C ASP A 194 29.40 -2.65 8.58
N SER A 195 29.39 -3.98 8.44
CA SER A 195 30.28 -4.88 9.19
C SER A 195 30.33 -4.59 10.70
N GLY A 196 29.16 -4.34 11.31
CA GLY A 196 29.02 -4.01 12.73
C GLY A 196 29.29 -2.55 13.12
N ALA A 197 29.72 -1.69 12.19
CA ALA A 197 30.08 -0.30 12.48
C ALA A 197 29.03 0.69 11.99
N TYR A 198 28.69 1.68 12.83
CA TYR A 198 27.82 2.79 12.46
C TYR A 198 28.64 3.98 11.93
N THR A 199 28.15 4.58 10.87
CA THR A 199 28.76 5.78 10.27
C THR A 199 27.67 6.77 9.90
N VAL A 200 27.79 8.03 10.31
CA VAL A 200 27.05 9.12 9.66
C VAL A 200 27.77 9.44 8.36
N CYS A 201 27.06 9.42 7.24
CA CYS A 201 27.62 9.76 5.94
C CYS A 201 26.73 10.72 5.15
N TYR A 202 27.38 11.52 4.32
CA TYR A 202 26.76 12.35 3.30
C TYR A 202 27.21 11.84 1.92
N THR A 203 26.25 11.43 1.11
CA THR A 203 26.47 10.85 -0.22
C THR A 203 25.77 11.71 -1.27
N THR A 204 26.49 12.03 -2.34
CA THR A 204 26.01 12.87 -3.44
C THR A 204 26.19 12.17 -4.78
N GLY A 205 25.65 12.74 -5.86
CA GLY A 205 25.87 12.22 -7.21
C GLY A 205 25.08 10.94 -7.51
N LEU A 206 23.98 10.70 -6.79
CA LEU A 206 23.02 9.68 -7.18
C LEU A 206 22.27 10.18 -8.43
N THR A 207 22.15 9.33 -9.44
CA THR A 207 21.50 9.68 -10.71
C THR A 207 20.71 8.49 -11.26
N MET A 208 19.70 8.82 -12.07
CA MET A 208 18.80 7.86 -12.70
C MET A 208 18.76 8.13 -14.21
N ASN A 209 18.69 7.07 -15.01
CA ASN A 209 18.56 7.13 -16.45
C ASN A 209 17.14 7.54 -16.86
N ALA A 210 16.95 7.88 -18.13
CA ALA A 210 15.64 8.25 -18.67
C ALA A 210 14.62 7.08 -18.66
N ASP A 211 15.11 5.84 -18.61
CA ASP A 211 14.31 4.62 -18.47
C ASP A 211 13.99 4.26 -17.00
N TRP A 212 14.27 5.17 -16.06
CA TRP A 212 14.07 5.01 -14.63
C TRP A 212 14.98 3.95 -13.97
N SER A 213 15.98 3.43 -14.67
CA SER A 213 17.02 2.60 -14.06
C SER A 213 18.06 3.44 -13.33
N THR A 214 18.62 2.91 -12.24
CA THR A 214 19.67 3.60 -11.48
C THR A 214 20.97 3.67 -12.26
N ALA A 215 21.46 4.89 -12.46
CA ALA A 215 22.70 5.15 -13.19
C ALA A 215 23.93 5.24 -12.27
N SER A 216 23.72 5.70 -11.03
CA SER A 216 24.76 5.84 -10.01
C SER A 216 24.14 5.79 -8.62
N THR A 217 24.75 5.00 -7.72
CA THR A 217 24.44 4.99 -6.27
C THR A 217 25.17 6.09 -5.50
N GLY A 218 25.91 6.95 -6.21
CA GLY A 218 26.58 8.12 -5.69
C GLY A 218 27.96 7.85 -5.09
N THR A 219 28.53 8.88 -4.47
CA THR A 219 29.83 8.83 -3.80
C THR A 219 29.73 9.49 -2.43
N THR A 220 30.23 8.81 -1.40
CA THR A 220 30.32 9.37 -0.06
C THR A 220 31.30 10.55 -0.06
N SER A 221 30.77 11.75 0.13
CA SER A 221 31.53 13.00 0.12
C SER A 221 32.09 13.35 1.50
N ALA A 222 31.43 12.89 2.57
CA ALA A 222 31.90 13.06 3.94
C ALA A 222 31.33 11.95 4.84
N SER A 223 32.08 11.54 5.87
CA SER A 223 31.61 10.56 6.84
C SER A 223 32.33 10.66 8.19
N VAL A 224 31.66 10.22 9.25
CA VAL A 224 32.23 10.07 10.60
C VAL A 224 31.66 8.84 11.29
N SER A 225 32.51 8.05 11.93
CA SER A 225 32.08 6.90 12.73
C SER A 225 31.36 7.36 13.99
N ILE A 226 30.31 6.63 14.39
CA ILE A 226 29.53 6.89 15.60
C ILE A 226 29.38 5.60 16.41
N SER A 227 29.11 5.76 17.71
CA SER A 227 28.82 4.67 18.65
C SER A 227 27.32 4.52 18.89
#